data_AF-M4BLG1-F1
#
_entry.id   AF-M4BLG1-F1
#
_cell.length_a   1.000
_cell.length_b   1.000
_cell.length_c   1.000
_cell.angle_alpha   90.00
_cell.angle_beta   90.00
_cell.angle_gamma   90.00
#
_symmetry.space_group_name_H-M   'P 1'
#
loop_
_entity.id
_entity.type
_entity.pdbx_description
1 polymer ?
#
loop_
_entity_poly.entity_id
_entity_poly.type
_entity_poly.pdbx_seq_one_letter_code
_entity_poly.pdbx_strand_id
1 'polypeptide(L)'
;MVVQPAQLLAYEAAVLSRTAPDLPPGVRAGIGRLFPDTAGESGRAWIRIWWIACSICFATLWAQRNRWVHNHEETTADHAKSELRQTLLRQLQAVAVREHRFNRDGDDCIFSG
;
A
#
# COMPACT_ATOMS: atom_id res chain seq x y z
N MET A 1 26.31 -13.78 -7.92
CA MET A 1 26.52 -12.44 -7.32
C MET A 1 26.47 -12.60 -5.81
N VAL A 2 27.57 -12.42 -5.09
CA VAL A 2 27.61 -12.60 -3.62
C VAL A 2 27.30 -11.25 -2.97
N VAL A 3 26.15 -11.15 -2.29
CA VAL A 3 25.76 -9.95 -1.54
C VAL A 3 26.53 -9.92 -0.22
N GLN A 4 27.22 -8.82 0.06
CA GLN A 4 28.02 -8.66 1.28
C GLN A 4 27.12 -8.37 2.49
N PRO A 5 27.45 -8.86 3.71
CA PRO A 5 26.65 -8.63 4.91
C PRO A 5 26.38 -7.14 5.21
N ALA A 6 27.36 -6.28 4.93
CA ALA A 6 27.22 -4.82 5.09
C ALA A 6 26.18 -4.22 4.13
N GLN A 7 26.03 -4.78 2.93
CA GLN A 7 25.01 -4.34 1.97
C GLN A 7 23.61 -4.75 2.42
N LEU A 8 23.48 -5.90 3.08
CA LEU A 8 22.22 -6.37 3.64
C LEU A 8 21.78 -5.47 4.82
N LEU A 9 22.69 -5.14 5.73
CA LEU A 9 22.43 -4.24 6.86
C LEU A 9 22.05 -2.83 6.39
N ALA A 10 22.76 -2.30 5.38
CA ALA A 10 22.43 -1.01 4.80
C ALA A 10 21.05 -1.02 4.12
N TYR A 11 20.70 -2.12 3.45
CA TYR A 11 19.38 -2.30 2.84
C TYR A 11 18.28 -2.39 3.89
N GLU A 12 18.48 -3.14 4.97
CA GLU A 12 17.53 -3.24 6.08
C GLU A 12 17.29 -1.88 6.73
N ALA A 13 18.36 -1.14 7.05
CA ALA A 13 18.27 0.21 7.60
C ALA A 13 17.50 1.15 6.65
N ALA A 14 17.78 1.08 5.34
CA ALA A 14 17.10 1.88 4.32
C ALA A 14 15.63 1.52 4.15
N VAL A 15 15.24 0.26 4.34
CA VAL A 15 13.84 -0.18 4.33
C VAL A 15 13.11 0.32 5.58
N LEU A 16 13.74 0.21 6.75
CA LEU A 16 13.18 0.65 8.03
C LEU A 16 13.05 2.18 8.12
N SER A 17 13.91 2.94 7.43
CA SER A 17 13.83 4.40 7.40
C SER A 17 12.80 4.95 6.41
N ARG A 18 12.09 4.11 5.66
CA ARG A 18 11.10 4.59 4.67
C ARG A 18 9.90 5.19 5.39
N THR A 19 9.66 6.46 5.10
CA THR A 19 8.43 7.15 5.45
C THR A 19 7.51 7.22 4.23
N ALA A 20 6.20 7.26 4.47
CA ALA A 20 5.25 7.50 3.39
C ALA A 20 5.61 8.84 2.71
N PRO A 21 5.71 8.88 1.37
CA PRO A 21 5.95 10.13 0.66
C PRO A 21 4.76 11.05 0.90
N ASP A 22 5.03 12.34 0.99
CA ASP A 22 3.98 13.35 1.05
C ASP A 22 3.02 13.23 -0.14
N LEU A 23 1.73 13.47 0.11
CA LEU A 23 0.75 13.64 -0.96
C LEU A 23 1.24 14.74 -1.93
N PRO A 24 1.28 14.48 -3.25
CA PRO A 24 1.67 15.49 -4.22
C PRO A 24 0.83 16.76 -4.05
N PRO A 25 1.40 17.97 -4.15
CA PRO A 25 0.69 19.21 -3.87
C PRO A 25 -0.61 19.38 -4.66
N GLY A 26 -0.62 18.98 -5.94
CA GLY A 26 -1.81 19.03 -6.77
C GLY A 26 -2.92 18.07 -6.33
N VAL A 27 -2.55 16.87 -5.85
CA VAL A 27 -3.50 15.89 -5.31
C VAL A 27 -4.05 16.36 -3.97
N ARG A 28 -3.18 16.90 -3.10
CA ARG A 28 -3.57 17.49 -1.81
C ARG A 28 -4.54 18.66 -2.00
N ALA A 29 -4.25 19.56 -2.94
CA ALA A 29 -5.13 20.68 -3.27
C ALA A 29 -6.46 20.21 -3.87
N GLY A 30 -6.44 19.18 -4.72
CA GLY A 30 -7.65 18.56 -5.27
C GLY A 30 -8.54 17.96 -4.19
N ILE A 31 -7.95 17.20 -3.26
CA ILE A 31 -8.65 16.63 -2.10
C ILE A 31 -9.22 17.75 -1.23
N GLY A 32 -8.41 18.76 -0.87
CA GLY A 32 -8.88 19.87 -0.03
C GLY A 32 -10.00 20.69 -0.67
N ARG A 33 -10.05 20.76 -2.01
CA ARG A 33 -11.13 21.43 -2.74
C ARG A 33 -12.41 20.58 -2.82
N LEU A 34 -12.27 19.27 -3.03
CA LEU A 34 -13.42 18.36 -3.20
C LEU A 34 -14.02 17.92 -1.85
N PHE A 35 -13.16 17.80 -0.83
CA PHE A 35 -13.50 17.29 0.49
C PHE A 35 -12.80 18.12 1.57
N PRO A 36 -13.23 19.39 1.78
CA PRO A 36 -12.58 20.29 2.72
C PRO A 36 -12.61 19.77 4.17
N ASP A 37 -13.69 19.09 4.56
CA ASP A 37 -13.89 18.61 5.93
C ASP A 37 -13.09 17.35 6.26
N THR A 38 -12.72 16.54 5.26
CA THR A 38 -12.00 15.27 5.43
C THR A 38 -10.55 15.32 4.92
N ALA A 39 -10.02 16.51 4.63
CA ALA A 39 -8.66 16.69 4.11
C ALA A 39 -7.59 16.11 5.07
N GLY A 40 -7.78 16.26 6.39
CA GLY A 40 -6.89 15.67 7.40
C GLY A 40 -6.97 14.15 7.49
N GLU A 41 -8.16 13.57 7.30
CA GLU A 41 -8.39 12.13 7.24
C GLU A 41 -7.78 11.52 5.97
N SER A 42 -7.86 12.25 4.86
CA SER A 42 -7.27 11.87 3.59
C SER A 42 -5.75 11.71 3.67
N GLY A 43 -5.08 12.56 4.47
CA GLY A 43 -3.65 12.41 4.76
C GLY A 43 -3.32 11.12 5.52
N ARG A 44 -4.13 10.76 6.53
CA ARG A 44 -3.97 9.49 7.26
C ARG A 44 -4.27 8.28 6.39
N ALA A 45 -5.31 8.35 5.56
CA ALA A 45 -5.65 7.32 4.60
C ALA A 45 -4.52 7.10 3.59
N TRP A 46 -3.87 8.17 3.11
CA TRP A 46 -2.72 8.08 2.22
C TRP A 46 -1.54 7.31 2.84
N ILE A 47 -1.17 7.62 4.09
CA ILE A 47 -0.10 6.91 4.80
C ILE A 47 -0.45 5.42 4.92
N ARG A 48 -1.71 5.11 5.24
CA ARG A 48 -2.20 3.73 5.34
C ARG A 48 -2.13 2.99 4.01
N ILE A 49 -2.60 3.62 2.93
CA ILE A 49 -2.53 3.08 1.56
C ILE A 49 -1.08 2.81 1.17
N TRP A 50 -0.16 3.71 1.50
CA TRP A 50 1.25 3.51 1.22
C TRP A 50 1.82 2.28 1.93
N TRP A 51 1.55 2.11 3.23
CA TRP A 51 1.99 0.92 3.97
C TRP A 51 1.41 -0.37 3.40
N ILE A 52 0.12 -0.37 3.03
CA ILE A 52 -0.53 -1.52 2.39
C ILE A 52 0.16 -1.85 1.06
N ALA A 53 0.43 -0.83 0.24
CA ALA A 53 1.12 -1.00 -1.03
C ALA A 53 2.53 -1.57 -0.83
N CYS A 54 3.30 -1.06 0.13
CA CYS A 54 4.62 -1.59 0.46
C CYS A 54 4.56 -3.07 0.87
N SER A 55 3.65 -3.44 1.76
CA SER A 55 3.47 -4.83 2.20
C SER A 55 3.12 -5.77 1.05
N ILE A 56 2.22 -5.34 0.15
CA ILE A 56 1.85 -6.10 -1.05
C ILE A 56 3.06 -6.25 -1.98
N CYS A 57 3.80 -5.17 -2.24
CA CYS A 57 5.03 -5.22 -3.04
C CYS A 57 6.02 -6.26 -2.50
N PHE A 58 6.29 -6.25 -1.19
CA PHE A 58 7.20 -7.21 -0.57
C PHE A 58 6.68 -8.65 -0.68
N ALA A 59 5.39 -8.88 -0.40
CA ALA A 59 4.78 -10.21 -0.52
C ALA A 59 4.82 -10.74 -1.96
N THR A 60 4.53 -9.90 -2.96
CA THR A 60 4.57 -10.28 -4.38
C THR A 60 5.99 -10.58 -4.84
N LEU A 61 6.96 -9.76 -4.46
CA LEU A 61 8.38 -10.01 -4.74
C LEU A 61 8.87 -11.30 -4.08
N TRP A 62 8.44 -11.56 -2.84
CA TRP A 62 8.77 -12.81 -2.15
C TRP A 62 8.19 -14.03 -2.86
N ALA A 63 6.93 -13.96 -3.28
CA ALA A 63 6.28 -15.04 -4.04
C ALA A 63 6.98 -15.29 -5.38
N GLN A 64 7.37 -14.23 -6.10
CA GLN A 64 8.13 -14.33 -7.35
C GLN A 64 9.51 -14.96 -7.12
N ARG A 65 10.23 -14.54 -6.07
CA ARG A 65 11.51 -15.15 -5.69
C ARG A 65 11.36 -16.64 -5.41
N ASN A 66 10.32 -17.04 -4.69
CA ASN A 66 10.09 -18.45 -4.36
C ASN A 66 9.71 -19.27 -5.61
N ARG A 67 8.91 -18.73 -6.53
CA ARG A 67 8.61 -19.38 -7.82
C ARG A 67 9.88 -19.60 -8.64
N TRP A 68 10.77 -18.62 -8.70
CA TRP A 68 12.07 -18.80 -9.36
C TRP A 68 12.94 -19.86 -8.67
N VAL A 69 13.12 -19.76 -7.34
CA VAL A 69 14.02 -20.65 -6.58
C VAL A 69 13.55 -22.11 -6.56
N HIS A 70 12.24 -22.35 -6.46
CA HIS A 70 11.70 -23.70 -6.30
C HIS A 70 11.14 -24.29 -7.58
N ASN A 71 10.54 -23.48 -8.45
CA ASN A 71 9.86 -23.95 -9.67
C ASN A 71 10.59 -23.57 -10.96
N HIS A 72 11.69 -22.78 -10.88
CA HIS A 72 12.43 -22.27 -12.04
C HIS A 72 11.55 -21.46 -13.02
N GLU A 73 10.45 -20.90 -12.51
CA GLU A 73 9.53 -20.07 -13.29
C GLU A 73 10.06 -18.64 -13.35
N GLU A 74 10.52 -18.23 -14.53
CA GLU A 74 10.98 -16.85 -14.76
C GLU A 74 9.77 -15.93 -14.96
N THR A 75 9.63 -14.93 -14.08
CA THR A 75 8.57 -13.93 -14.21
C THR A 75 9.12 -12.72 -14.95
N THR A 76 8.51 -12.35 -16.08
CA THR A 76 8.89 -11.13 -16.79
C THR A 76 8.51 -9.89 -15.97
N ALA A 77 9.28 -8.81 -16.10
CA ALA A 77 9.04 -7.58 -15.35
C ALA A 77 7.63 -7.01 -15.57
N ASP A 78 7.05 -7.16 -16.77
CA ASP A 78 5.72 -6.64 -17.08
C ASP A 78 4.60 -7.52 -16.50
N HIS A 79 4.82 -8.83 -16.42
CA HIS A 79 3.93 -9.73 -15.70
C HIS A 79 3.94 -9.42 -14.20
N ALA A 80 5.13 -9.21 -13.64
CA ALA A 80 5.29 -8.85 -12.23
C ALA A 80 4.57 -7.55 -11.85
N LYS A 81 4.70 -6.50 -12.68
CA LYS A 81 3.98 -5.24 -12.50
C LYS A 81 2.47 -5.42 -12.58
N SER A 82 2.01 -6.28 -13.50
CA SER A 82 0.58 -6.55 -13.69
C SER A 82 -0.02 -7.31 -12.50
N GLU A 83 0.64 -8.37 -12.02
CA GLU A 83 0.24 -9.10 -10.80
C GLU A 83 0.18 -8.16 -9.59
N LEU A 84 1.20 -7.31 -9.43
CA LEU A 84 1.26 -6.34 -8.35
C LEU A 84 0.09 -5.36 -8.40
N ARG A 85 -0.15 -4.76 -9.56
CA ARG A 85 -1.24 -3.79 -9.77
C ARG A 85 -2.60 -4.42 -9.47
N GLN A 86 -2.84 -5.63 -9.96
CA GLN A 86 -4.10 -6.33 -9.71
C GLN A 86 -4.30 -6.64 -8.22
N THR A 87 -3.24 -7.08 -7.54
CA THR A 87 -3.29 -7.41 -6.11
C THR A 87 -3.54 -6.16 -5.28
N LEU A 88 -2.85 -5.06 -5.60
CA LEU A 88 -3.04 -3.77 -4.96
C LEU A 88 -4.48 -3.27 -5.10
N LEU A 89 -5.04 -3.30 -6.32
CA LEU A 89 -6.42 -2.84 -6.56
C LEU A 89 -7.43 -3.67 -5.77
N ARG A 90 -7.30 -5.01 -5.74
CA ARG A 90 -8.20 -5.87 -4.95
C ARG A 90 -8.14 -5.56 -3.46
N GLN A 91 -6.94 -5.35 -2.91
CA GLN A 91 -6.79 -5.06 -1.48
C GLN A 91 -7.31 -3.67 -1.13
N LEU A 92 -7.06 -2.67 -1.97
CA LEU A 92 -7.63 -1.33 -1.77
C LEU A 92 -9.16 -1.34 -1.85
N GLN A 93 -9.75 -2.10 -2.76
CA GLN A 93 -11.20 -2.29 -2.81
C GLN A 93 -11.73 -2.96 -1.53
N ALA A 94 -11.06 -4.00 -1.03
CA ALA A 94 -11.46 -4.66 0.21
C ALA A 94 -11.40 -3.71 1.42
N VAL A 95 -10.37 -2.86 1.48
CA VAL A 95 -10.21 -1.82 2.52
C VAL A 95 -11.32 -0.79 2.41
N ALA A 96 -11.59 -0.26 1.21
CA ALA A 96 -12.65 0.72 0.99
C ALA A 96 -14.03 0.17 1.39
N VAL A 97 -14.35 -1.08 1.03
CA VAL A 97 -15.60 -1.74 1.43
C VAL A 97 -15.67 -1.95 2.95
N ARG A 98 -14.55 -2.30 3.60
CA ARG A 98 -14.47 -2.40 5.06
C ARG A 98 -14.72 -1.04 5.72
N GLU A 99 -14.04 0.01 5.30
CA GLU A 99 -14.17 1.35 5.87
C GLU A 99 -15.58 1.92 5.66
N HIS A 100 -16.19 1.70 4.50
CA HIS A 100 -17.59 2.08 4.25
C HIS A 100 -18.56 1.37 5.21
N ARG A 101 -18.36 0.08 5.49
CA ARG A 101 -19.19 -0.64 6.48
C ARG A 101 -19.03 -0.06 7.88
N PHE A 102 -17.80 0.20 8.31
CA PHE A 102 -17.52 0.79 9.62
C PHE A 102 -18.12 2.18 9.79
N ASN A 103 -18.11 3.03 8.76
CA ASN A 103 -18.76 4.34 8.83
C ASN A 103 -20.29 4.22 8.92
N ARG A 104 -20.89 3.27 8.20
CA ARG A 104 -22.36 3.08 8.23
C ARG A 104 -22.85 2.59 9.58
N ASP A 105 -22.12 1.66 10.20
CA ASP A 105 -22.46 1.13 11.53
C ASP A 105 -22.21 2.17 12.65
N GLY A 106 -21.32 3.15 12.43
CA GLY A 106 -21.07 4.25 13.36
C GLY A 106 -22.16 5.33 13.36
N ASP A 107 -22.74 5.63 12.21
CA ASP A 107 -23.87 6.58 12.10
C ASP A 107 -25.17 6.01 12.69
N ASP A 108 -25.42 4.69 12.56
CA ASP A 108 -26.59 4.03 13.14
C ASP A 108 -26.60 4.09 14.69
N CYS A 109 -25.43 4.24 15.33
CA CYS A 109 -25.33 4.43 16.78
C CYS A 109 -25.61 5.86 17.28
N ILE A 110 -25.64 6.87 16.40
CA ILE A 110 -25.84 8.28 16.80
C ILE A 110 -27.34 8.68 16.77
N PHE A 111 -28.17 7.96 16.02
CA PHE A 111 -29.62 8.24 15.91
C PHE A 111 -30.51 7.41 16.85
N SER A 112 -29.93 6.64 17.77
CA SER A 112 -30.66 5.92 18.83
C SER A 112 -30.43 6.60 20.19
N GLY A 113 -30.95 7.83 20.33
CA GLY A 113 -30.92 8.61 21.57
C GLY A 113 -32.17 9.44 21.72
#